data_AF-A0A2V9A5E3-F1
#
_entry.id   AF-A0A2V9A5E3-F1
#
_cell.length_a   1.000
_cell.length_b   1.000
_cell.length_c   1.000
_cell.angle_alpha   90.00
_cell.angle_beta   90.00
_cell.angle_gamma   90.00
#
_symmetry.space_group_name_H-M   'P 1'
#
loop_
_entity.id
_entity.type
_entity.pdbx_description
1 polymer ?
#
loop_
_entity_poly.entity_id
_entity_poly.type
_entity_poly.pdbx_seq_one_letter_code
_entity_poly.pdbx_strand_id
1 'polypeptide(L)'
;MIIGDRLRELREEKKLSQGDMEERTGLFRCYVSRVENGHTIPAIETLEKMARALEVPMYQLFYDGEEPPKLPNLPKRKSSDEIARGSVGKEARYLSKLRRVLGRANEQDRKLIMQLAQKMRTTKKPR
;
A
#
# COMPACT_ATOMS: atom_id res chain seq x y z
N MET A 1 -22.03 -3.84 3.90
CA MET A 1 -21.20 -4.52 4.91
C MET A 1 -20.98 -3.58 6.09
N ILE A 2 -21.52 -3.92 7.25
CA ILE A 2 -21.11 -3.31 8.53
C ILE A 2 -20.03 -4.24 9.09
N ILE A 3 -18.89 -3.69 9.51
CA ILE A 3 -17.73 -4.50 9.98
C ILE A 3 -18.13 -5.43 11.13
N GLY A 4 -19.06 -5.00 12.00
CA GLY A 4 -19.60 -5.81 13.09
C GLY A 4 -20.28 -7.10 12.60
N ASP A 5 -21.10 -7.02 11.54
CA ASP A 5 -21.76 -8.19 10.96
C ASP A 5 -20.72 -9.15 10.37
N ARG A 6 -19.70 -8.62 9.67
CA ARG A 6 -18.62 -9.44 9.10
C ARG A 6 -17.79 -10.15 10.18
N LEU A 7 -17.52 -9.48 11.29
CA LEU A 7 -16.85 -10.07 12.44
C LEU A 7 -17.66 -11.22 13.04
N ARG A 8 -18.99 -11.06 13.14
CA ARG A 8 -19.90 -12.10 13.60
C ARG A 8 -19.89 -13.31 12.67
N GLU A 9 -20.02 -13.09 11.36
CA GLU A 9 -20.00 -14.14 10.34
C GLU A 9 -18.71 -14.99 10.46
N LEU A 10 -17.54 -14.33 10.44
CA LEU A 10 -16.25 -15.02 10.57
C LEU A 10 -16.10 -15.78 11.90
N ARG A 11 -16.67 -15.24 12.99
CA ARG A 11 -16.70 -15.91 14.29
C ARG A 11 -17.57 -17.19 14.23
N GLU A 12 -18.74 -17.09 13.63
CA GLU A 12 -19.71 -18.19 13.54
C GLU A 12 -19.27 -19.29 12.57
N GLU A 13 -18.63 -18.93 11.46
CA GLU A 13 -17.97 -19.86 10.53
C GLU A 13 -16.92 -20.73 11.26
N LYS A 14 -16.22 -20.13 12.23
CA LYS A 14 -15.24 -20.81 13.09
C LYS A 14 -15.84 -21.49 14.31
N LYS A 15 -17.17 -21.44 14.46
CA LYS A 15 -17.93 -22.02 15.59
C LYS A 15 -17.47 -21.50 16.95
N LEU A 16 -17.02 -20.25 17.00
CA LEU A 16 -16.56 -19.60 18.22
C LEU A 16 -17.71 -18.85 18.89
N SER A 17 -17.79 -18.93 20.21
CA SER A 17 -18.67 -18.10 21.02
C SER A 17 -18.07 -16.69 21.22
N GLN A 18 -18.89 -15.71 21.62
CA GLN A 18 -18.36 -14.40 22.04
C GLN A 18 -17.48 -14.51 23.31
N GLY A 19 -17.68 -15.54 24.13
CA GLY A 19 -16.81 -15.85 25.27
C GLY A 19 -15.46 -16.40 24.83
N ASP A 20 -15.44 -17.22 23.78
CA ASP A 20 -14.19 -17.75 23.21
C ASP A 20 -13.36 -16.60 22.61
N MET A 21 -14.04 -15.61 22.01
CA MET A 21 -13.39 -14.38 21.56
C MET A 21 -12.82 -13.57 22.72
N GLU A 22 -13.49 -13.53 23.88
CA GLU A 22 -12.95 -12.89 25.08
C GLU A 22 -11.66 -13.56 25.55
N GLU A 23 -11.66 -14.89 25.63
CA GLU A 23 -10.47 -15.66 26.02
C GLU A 23 -9.29 -15.43 25.05
N ARG A 24 -9.57 -15.42 23.74
CA ARG A 24 -8.54 -15.26 22.70
C ARG A 24 -8.02 -13.84 22.52
N THR A 25 -8.88 -12.83 22.69
CA THR A 25 -8.52 -11.42 22.43
C THR A 25 -8.16 -10.65 23.70
N GLY A 26 -8.57 -11.14 24.87
CA GLY A 26 -8.56 -10.40 26.13
C GLY A 26 -9.58 -9.25 26.18
N LEU A 27 -10.52 -9.18 25.23
CA LEU A 27 -11.59 -8.17 25.20
C LEU A 27 -12.84 -8.76 25.86
N PHE A 28 -13.43 -8.06 26.83
CA PHE A 28 -14.66 -8.53 27.47
C PHE A 28 -15.74 -8.94 26.46
N ARG A 29 -16.45 -10.04 26.69
CA ARG A 29 -17.56 -10.53 25.86
C ARG A 29 -18.59 -9.46 25.58
N CYS A 30 -18.89 -8.61 26.57
CA CYS A 30 -19.83 -7.50 26.41
C CYS A 30 -19.34 -6.46 25.39
N TYR A 31 -18.02 -6.24 25.30
CA TYR A 31 -17.41 -5.38 24.28
C TYR A 31 -17.48 -6.04 22.90
N VAL A 32 -17.13 -7.32 22.78
CA VAL A 32 -17.25 -8.11 21.53
C VAL A 32 -18.68 -8.03 21.00
N SER A 33 -19.68 -8.26 21.86
CA SER A 33 -21.10 -8.16 21.49
C SER A 33 -21.51 -6.77 21.00
N ARG A 34 -21.04 -5.70 21.66
CA ARG A 34 -21.31 -4.32 21.21
C ARG A 34 -20.72 -4.03 19.84
N VAL A 35 -19.51 -4.53 19.56
CA VAL A 35 -18.87 -4.38 18.24
C VAL A 35 -19.64 -5.14 17.18
N GLU A 36 -19.96 -6.42 17.41
CA GLU A 36 -20.69 -7.24 16.44
C GLU A 36 -22.10 -6.71 16.14
N ASN A 37 -22.76 -6.07 17.11
CA ASN A 37 -24.07 -5.47 16.93
C ASN A 37 -24.03 -4.00 16.45
N GLY A 38 -22.86 -3.46 16.11
CA GLY A 38 -22.72 -2.08 15.61
C GLY A 38 -22.93 -0.97 16.66
N HIS A 39 -23.01 -1.30 17.95
CA HIS A 39 -23.15 -0.33 19.03
C HIS A 39 -21.84 0.39 19.37
N THR A 40 -20.71 -0.07 18.84
CA THR A 40 -19.39 0.54 19.08
C THR A 40 -18.49 0.32 17.87
N ILE A 41 -17.80 1.37 17.45
CA ILE A 41 -16.80 1.31 16.38
C ILE A 41 -15.43 1.00 17.04
N PRO A 42 -14.83 -0.17 16.78
CA PRO A 42 -13.53 -0.53 17.34
C PRO A 42 -12.38 0.26 16.70
N ALA A 43 -11.31 0.49 17.46
CA ALA A 43 -10.06 1.01 16.93
C ALA A 43 -9.35 -0.02 16.04
N ILE A 44 -8.42 0.42 15.20
CA ILE A 44 -7.67 -0.46 14.29
C ILE A 44 -6.90 -1.57 15.03
N GLU A 45 -6.33 -1.24 16.19
CA GLU A 45 -5.62 -2.19 17.07
C GLU A 45 -6.55 -3.28 17.60
N THR A 46 -7.79 -2.91 17.91
CA THR A 46 -8.83 -3.86 18.35
C THR A 46 -9.24 -4.78 17.21
N LEU A 47 -9.45 -4.23 16.01
CA LEU A 47 -9.74 -5.03 14.82
C LEU A 47 -8.60 -6.02 14.53
N GLU A 48 -7.35 -5.60 14.72
CA GLU A 48 -6.19 -6.47 14.52
C GLU A 48 -6.15 -7.61 15.55
N LYS A 49 -6.46 -7.33 16.83
CA LYS A 49 -6.63 -8.38 17.86
C LYS A 49 -7.72 -9.37 17.50
N MET A 50 -8.87 -8.88 17.02
CA MET A 50 -9.98 -9.73 16.58
C MET A 50 -9.60 -10.59 15.38
N ALA A 51 -8.97 -10.02 14.36
CA ALA A 51 -8.47 -10.76 13.19
C ALA A 51 -7.49 -11.88 13.59
N ARG A 52 -6.56 -11.59 14.52
CA ARG A 52 -5.65 -12.60 15.07
C ARG A 52 -6.38 -13.72 15.80
N ALA A 53 -7.34 -13.40 16.67
CA ALA A 53 -8.11 -14.40 17.41
C ALA A 53 -9.00 -15.27 16.51
N LEU A 54 -9.49 -14.67 15.43
CA LEU A 54 -10.19 -15.36 14.34
C LEU A 54 -9.23 -16.07 13.38
N GLU A 55 -7.91 -15.94 13.51
CA GLU A 55 -6.92 -16.53 12.61
C GLU A 55 -7.21 -16.25 11.12
N VAL A 56 -7.56 -15.00 10.83
CA VAL A 56 -7.81 -14.52 9.46
C VAL A 56 -6.92 -13.33 9.14
N PRO A 57 -6.52 -13.14 7.88
CA PRO A 57 -5.91 -11.89 7.45
C PRO A 57 -6.85 -10.71 7.70
N MET A 58 -6.31 -9.62 8.24
CA MET A 58 -7.07 -8.40 8.58
C MET A 58 -7.96 -7.88 7.43
N TYR A 59 -7.53 -8.03 6.18
CA TYR A 59 -8.29 -7.55 5.02
C TYR A 59 -9.66 -8.26 4.89
N GLN A 60 -9.81 -9.49 5.41
CA GLN A 60 -11.07 -10.23 5.34
C GLN A 60 -12.19 -9.59 6.17
N LEU A 61 -11.84 -8.76 7.17
CA LEU A 61 -12.83 -7.97 7.92
C LEU A 61 -13.52 -6.91 7.06
N PHE A 62 -12.94 -6.57 5.91
CA PHE A 62 -13.40 -5.54 4.98
C PHE A 62 -13.73 -6.12 3.60
N TYR A 63 -13.86 -7.44 3.48
CA TYR A 63 -14.03 -8.12 2.21
C TYR A 63 -15.04 -9.27 2.28
N ASP A 64 -16.08 -9.19 1.45
CA ASP A 64 -17.22 -10.12 1.39
C ASP A 64 -17.03 -11.24 0.34
N GLY A 65 -15.95 -11.23 -0.43
CA GLY A 65 -15.73 -12.25 -1.47
C GLY A 65 -15.14 -13.55 -0.90
N GLU A 66 -15.49 -14.67 -1.54
CA GLU A 66 -14.95 -16.00 -1.18
C GLU A 66 -13.49 -16.19 -1.62
N GLU A 67 -13.10 -15.63 -2.77
CA GLU A 67 -11.72 -15.64 -3.25
C GLU A 67 -10.97 -14.40 -2.78
N PRO A 68 -9.66 -14.48 -2.47
CA PRO A 68 -8.87 -13.29 -2.17
C PRO A 68 -9.05 -12.21 -3.24
N PRO A 69 -9.23 -10.93 -2.86
CA PRO A 69 -9.45 -9.87 -3.82
C PRO A 69 -8.32 -9.87 -4.85
N LYS A 70 -8.69 -9.85 -6.12
CA LYS A 70 -7.71 -9.66 -7.20
C LYS A 70 -6.94 -8.40 -6.88
N LEU A 71 -5.61 -8.54 -6.73
CA LEU A 71 -4.76 -7.39 -6.50
C LEU A 71 -5.08 -6.36 -7.59
N PRO A 72 -5.39 -5.11 -7.22
CA PRO A 72 -5.57 -4.09 -8.23
C PRO A 72 -4.33 -4.08 -9.12
N ASN A 73 -4.51 -3.80 -10.42
CA ASN A 73 -3.41 -3.54 -11.33
C ASN A 73 -2.69 -2.25 -10.88
N LEU A 74 -1.97 -2.34 -9.78
CA LEU A 74 -1.07 -1.33 -9.29
C LEU A 74 -0.03 -1.19 -10.40
N PRO A 75 0.11 0.01 -11.00
CA PRO A 75 1.24 0.23 -11.88
C PRO A 75 2.48 -0.20 -11.11
N LYS A 76 3.22 -1.18 -11.63
CA LYS A 76 4.42 -1.75 -10.99
C LYS A 76 5.15 -0.60 -10.36
N ARG A 77 5.23 -0.59 -9.02
CA ARG A 77 5.72 0.55 -8.23
C ARG A 77 6.92 1.08 -8.98
N LYS A 78 6.72 2.23 -9.62
CA LYS A 78 7.75 2.88 -10.41
C LYS A 78 8.98 2.89 -9.53
N SER A 79 10.08 2.28 -9.98
CA SER A 79 11.31 2.19 -9.17
C SER A 79 11.63 3.59 -8.62
N SER A 80 12.31 3.71 -7.49
CA SER A 80 12.66 5.02 -6.91
C SER A 80 13.23 6.02 -7.94
N ASP A 81 13.84 5.51 -9.02
CA ASP A 81 14.34 6.28 -10.17
C ASP A 81 13.27 7.00 -11.00
N GLU A 82 12.04 6.53 -11.04
CA GLU A 82 10.94 7.12 -11.83
C GLU A 82 10.14 8.18 -11.05
N ILE A 83 10.32 8.26 -9.72
CA ILE A 83 9.71 9.30 -8.86
C ILE A 83 10.53 10.61 -8.93
N ALA A 84 11.71 10.59 -9.58
CA ALA A 84 12.51 11.78 -9.81
C ALA A 84 11.80 12.74 -10.79
N ARG A 85 11.07 13.71 -10.22
CA ARG A 85 10.64 15.01 -10.78
C ARG A 85 10.34 15.03 -12.29
N GLY A 86 9.04 15.03 -12.59
CA GLY A 86 8.47 15.66 -13.77
C GLY A 86 8.68 14.89 -15.07
N SER A 87 7.81 13.92 -15.38
CA SER A 87 7.77 13.41 -16.75
C SER A 87 6.43 12.73 -17.09
N VAL A 88 5.41 13.54 -17.36
CA VAL A 88 4.28 13.08 -18.20
C VAL A 88 4.55 13.62 -19.61
N GLY A 89 4.84 12.73 -20.58
CA GLY A 89 4.97 13.12 -22.00
C GLY A 89 6.19 12.54 -22.75
N LYS A 90 6.41 13.01 -24.00
CA LYS A 90 7.51 12.58 -24.90
C LYS A 90 8.91 12.79 -24.29
N GLU A 91 9.05 13.79 -23.43
CA GLU A 91 10.29 14.13 -22.73
C GLU A 91 10.71 13.04 -21.72
N ALA A 92 9.75 12.34 -21.10
CA ALA A 92 10.00 11.21 -20.20
C ALA A 92 10.77 10.09 -20.89
N ARG A 93 10.39 9.79 -22.15
CA ARG A 93 11.02 8.74 -22.95
C ARG A 93 12.45 9.13 -23.33
N TYR A 94 12.67 10.42 -23.62
CA TYR A 94 14.01 10.92 -23.94
C TYR A 94 14.93 10.86 -22.71
N LEU A 95 14.45 11.31 -21.54
CA LEU A 95 15.20 11.20 -20.28
C LEU A 95 15.49 9.75 -19.90
N SER A 96 14.54 8.85 -20.12
CA SER A 96 14.74 7.41 -19.89
C SER A 96 15.81 6.81 -20.80
N LYS A 97 15.83 7.19 -22.09
CA LYS A 97 16.88 6.80 -23.03
C LYS A 97 18.23 7.38 -22.62
N LEU A 98 18.27 8.67 -22.26
CA LEU A 98 19.48 9.36 -21.80
C LEU A 98 20.05 8.69 -20.56
N ARG A 99 19.22 8.42 -19.54
CA ARG A 99 19.60 7.69 -18.33
C ARG A 99 20.23 6.33 -18.67
N ARG A 100 19.62 5.58 -19.58
CA ARG A 100 20.12 4.26 -20.00
C ARG A 100 21.50 4.35 -20.64
N VAL A 101 21.73 5.36 -21.49
CA VAL A 101 23.02 5.56 -22.16
C VAL A 101 24.08 6.03 -21.17
N LEU A 102 23.76 6.98 -20.29
CA LEU A 102 24.66 7.48 -19.26
C LEU A 102 25.10 6.38 -18.28
N GLY A 103 24.18 5.48 -17.90
CA GLY A 103 24.50 4.32 -17.06
C GLY A 103 25.52 3.36 -17.67
N ARG A 104 25.64 3.34 -19.01
CA ARG A 104 26.61 2.51 -19.76
C ARG A 104 27.90 3.24 -20.13
N ALA A 105 27.91 4.57 -20.06
CA ALA A 105 29.08 5.38 -20.34
C ALA A 105 30.15 5.23 -19.24
N ASN A 106 31.43 5.37 -19.60
CA ASN A 106 32.53 5.41 -18.64
C ASN A 106 32.57 6.76 -17.88
N GLU A 107 33.44 6.88 -16.88
CA GLU A 107 33.49 8.09 -16.04
C GLU A 107 33.92 9.34 -16.81
N GLN A 108 34.82 9.21 -17.79
CA GLN A 108 35.30 10.34 -18.60
C GLN A 108 34.18 10.91 -19.47
N ASP A 109 33.45 10.02 -20.15
CA ASP A 109 32.30 10.38 -20.99
C ASP A 109 31.19 11.05 -20.16
N ARG A 110 30.91 10.52 -18.96
CA ARG A 110 29.94 11.12 -18.03
C ARG A 110 30.36 12.54 -17.63
N LYS A 111 31.64 12.75 -17.31
CA LYS A 111 32.17 14.08 -16.95
C LYS A 111 32.03 15.07 -18.10
N LEU A 112 32.36 14.67 -19.32
CA LEU A 112 32.24 15.52 -20.51
C LEU A 112 30.79 15.94 -20.76
N ILE A 113 29.83 15.00 -20.67
CA ILE A 113 28.40 15.28 -20.85
C ILE A 113 27.90 16.26 -19.77
N MET A 114 28.32 16.10 -18.52
CA MET A 114 27.95 17.01 -17.44
C MET A 114 28.51 18.42 -17.65
N GLN A 115 29.75 18.55 -18.12
CA GLN A 115 30.35 19.85 -18.49
C GLN A 115 29.60 20.51 -19.65
N LEU A 116 29.23 19.75 -20.68
CA LEU A 116 28.44 20.25 -21.80
C LEU A 116 27.08 20.77 -21.33
N ALA A 117 26.38 20.01 -20.47
CA ALA A 117 25.10 20.41 -19.90
C ALA A 117 25.21 21.71 -19.07
N GLN A 118 26.28 21.85 -18.27
CA GLN A 118 26.57 23.08 -17.52
C GLN A 118 26.79 24.27 -18.46
N LYS A 119 27.55 24.07 -19.56
CA LYS A 119 27.81 25.12 -20.57
C LYS A 119 26.53 25.54 -21.30
N MET A 120 25.68 24.57 -21.68
CA MET A 120 24.38 24.82 -22.31
C MET A 120 23.41 25.59 -21.39
N ARG A 121 23.49 25.38 -20.07
CA ARG A 121 22.73 26.17 -19.09
C ARG A 121 23.19 27.63 -19.06
N THR A 122 24.51 27.88 -19.16
CA THR A 122 25.08 29.23 -19.12
C THR A 122 24.93 30.02 -20.41
N THR A 123 24.74 29.36 -21.55
CA THR A 123 24.51 30.01 -22.86
C THR A 123 23.09 30.51 -23.05
N LYS A 124 22.14 30.12 -22.18
CA LYS A 124 20.74 30.56 -22.23
C LYS A 124 20.53 31.84 -21.42
N LYS A 125 21.17 32.94 -21.84
CA LYS A 125 20.76 34.30 -21.45
C LYS A 125 20.78 35.21 -22.68
N PRO A 126 19.72 35.19 -23.52
CA PRO A 126 19.47 36.29 -24.43
C PRO A 126 18.89 37.48 -23.62
N ARG A 127 19.33 38.69 -23.95
CA ARG A 127 18.68 39.94 -23.53
C ARG A 127 17.31 40.06 -24.19
#